data_AF-A0AAU9CUR2-F1
#
_entry.id   AF-A0AAU9CUR2-F1
#
_cell.length_a   1.000
_cell.length_b   1.000
_cell.length_c   1.000
_cell.angle_alpha   90.00
_cell.angle_beta   90.00
_cell.angle_gamma   90.00
#
_symmetry.space_group_name_H-M   'P 1'
#
loop_
_entity.id
_entity.type
_entity.pdbx_description
1 polymer ?
#
loop_
_entity_poly.entity_id
_entity_poly.type
_entity_poly.pdbx_seq_one_letter_code
_entity_poly.pdbx_strand_id
1 'polypeptide(L)' 'MDYNFDDRLLWESVILDKENFHDDRLRLNGIYYRYESRMPLKLGDTVIITGTKGNILILEKKMVGDSDVTF' A
#
# COMPACT_ATOMS: atom_id res chain seq x y z
N MET A 1 -17.16 -16.15 7.23
CA MET A 1 -16.63 -15.98 5.87
C MET A 1 -15.19 -15.57 6.04
N ASP A 2 -14.27 -16.52 5.91
CA ASP A 2 -12.84 -16.22 5.98
C ASP A 2 -12.45 -15.49 4.69
N TYR A 3 -11.99 -14.26 4.86
CA TYR A 3 -11.44 -13.48 3.78
C TYR A 3 -10.05 -14.04 3.48
N ASN A 4 -9.92 -14.77 2.37
CA ASN A 4 -8.62 -15.25 1.90
C ASN A 4 -7.90 -14.09 1.21
N PHE A 5 -7.07 -13.40 1.98
CA PHE A 5 -6.13 -12.46 1.40
C PHE A 5 -5.11 -13.19 0.53
N ASP A 6 -4.78 -12.61 -0.63
CA ASP A 6 -3.73 -13.16 -1.47
C ASP A 6 -2.38 -12.76 -0.88
N ASP A 7 -1.78 -13.66 -0.10
CA ASP A 7 -0.50 -13.45 0.58
C ASP A 7 0.64 -13.08 -0.38
N ARG A 8 0.48 -13.32 -1.69
CA ARG A 8 1.44 -12.91 -2.72
C ARG A 8 1.55 -11.39 -2.87
N LEU A 9 0.56 -10.64 -2.42
CA LEU A 9 0.56 -9.18 -2.40
C LEU A 9 1.35 -8.61 -1.21
N LEU A 10 1.72 -9.44 -0.22
CA LEU A 10 2.56 -8.99 0.89
C LEU A 10 3.95 -8.60 0.38
N TRP A 11 4.46 -7.49 0.89
CA TRP A 11 5.75 -6.89 0.56
C TRP A 11 5.87 -6.35 -0.87
N GLU A 12 4.77 -6.33 -1.62
CA GLU A 12 4.75 -5.70 -2.94
C GLU A 12 4.87 -4.18 -2.79
N SER A 13 5.77 -3.59 -3.59
CA SER A 13 5.94 -2.14 -3.69
C SER A 13 5.07 -1.61 -4.83
N VAL A 14 4.12 -0.73 -4.51
CA VAL A 14 3.19 -0.15 -5.46
C VAL A 14 3.39 1.36 -5.50
N ILE A 15 3.52 1.91 -6.71
CA ILE A 15 3.51 3.35 -6.92
C ILE A 15 2.06 3.79 -7.07
N LEU A 16 1.63 4.75 -6.25
CA LEU A 16 0.27 5.25 -6.27
C LEU A 16 0.05 6.14 -7.50
N ASP A 17 -0.88 5.76 -8.35
CA ASP A 17 -1.24 6.49 -9.57
C ASP A 17 -2.77 6.66 -9.68
N LYS A 18 -3.22 7.39 -10.70
CA LYS A 18 -4.66 7.67 -10.89
C LYS A 18 -5.47 6.42 -11.25
N GLU A 19 -4.83 5.33 -11.65
CA GLU A 19 -5.51 4.09 -12.03
C GLU A 19 -5.71 3.18 -10.81
N ASN A 20 -4.75 3.21 -9.87
CA ASN A 20 -4.75 2.34 -8.71
C ASN A 20 -5.16 3.03 -7.38
N PHE A 21 -5.02 4.34 -7.25
CA PHE A 21 -5.24 5.07 -6.01
C PHE A 21 -6.49 5.95 -6.09
N HIS A 22 -7.55 5.57 -5.36
CA HIS A 22 -8.85 6.22 -5.39
C HIS A 22 -9.40 6.42 -3.98
N ASP A 23 -9.45 7.68 -3.52
CA ASP A 23 -9.96 8.11 -2.20
C ASP A 23 -9.41 7.26 -1.02
N ASP A 24 -10.09 6.16 -0.69
CA ASP A 24 -9.76 5.23 0.41
C ASP A 24 -9.53 3.78 -0.06
N ARG A 25 -9.32 3.59 -1.38
CA ARG A 25 -9.17 2.28 -2.01
C ARG A 25 -7.94 2.21 -2.89
N LEU A 26 -7.27 1.07 -2.80
CA LEU A 26 -6.17 0.68 -3.66
C LEU A 26 -6.63 -0.45 -4.58
N ARG A 27 -6.46 -0.26 -5.89
CA ARG A 27 -6.77 -1.28 -6.89
C ARG A 27 -5.52 -2.11 -7.17
N LEU A 28 -5.57 -3.40 -6.86
CA LEU A 28 -4.50 -4.37 -7.15
C LEU A 28 -5.09 -5.52 -7.94
N ASN A 29 -4.45 -5.89 -9.05
CA ASN A 29 -4.90 -6.99 -9.93
C ASN A 29 -6.39 -6.89 -10.33
N GLY A 30 -6.90 -5.68 -10.48
CA GLY A 30 -8.30 -5.43 -10.83
C GLY A 30 -9.29 -5.45 -9.66
N ILE A 31 -8.85 -5.75 -8.44
CA ILE A 31 -9.67 -5.79 -7.22
C ILE A 31 -9.43 -4.52 -6.40
N TYR A 32 -10.50 -3.93 -5.87
CA TYR A 32 -10.41 -2.77 -4.99
C TYR A 32 -10.36 -3.19 -3.53
N TYR A 33 -9.30 -2.81 -2.85
CA TYR A 33 -9.08 -3.04 -1.43
C TYR A 33 -9.20 -1.74 -0.65
N ARG A 34 -9.79 -1.79 0.54
CA ARG A 34 -9.65 -0.68 1.49
C ARG A 34 -8.23 -0.71 2.05
N TYR A 35 -7.69 0.44 2.41
CA TYR A 35 -6.38 0.50 3.04
C TYR A 35 -6.38 1.35 4.31
N GLU A 36 -5.42 1.05 5.19
CA GLU A 36 -5.01 1.89 6.30
C GLU A 36 -3.53 2.21 6.13
N SER A 37 -3.16 3.47 6.36
CA SER A 37 -1.76 3.87 6.41
C SER A 37 -1.51 4.77 7.61
N ARG A 38 -0.31 4.66 8.19
CA ARG A 38 0.14 5.52 9.29
C ARG A 38 0.39 6.96 8.84
N MET A 39 0.63 7.17 7.54
CA MET A 39 0.90 8.48 6.96
C MET A 39 -0.10 8.78 5.86
N PRO A 40 -0.44 10.07 5.64
CA PRO A 40 -1.25 10.46 4.50
C PRO A 40 -0.53 10.08 3.20
N LEU A 41 -1.25 9.36 2.35
CA LEU A 41 -0.79 8.91 1.04
C LEU A 41 -1.23 9.90 -0.04
N LYS A 42 -0.37 10.12 -1.04
CA LYS A 42 -0.68 10.94 -2.22
C LYS A 42 -0.23 10.25 -3.50
N LEU A 43 -0.81 10.69 -4.61
CA LEU A 43 -0.38 10.29 -5.95
C LEU A 43 1.13 10.52 -6.12
N GLY A 44 1.82 9.52 -6.67
CA GLY A 44 3.27 9.47 -6.85
C GLY A 44 4.03 8.88 -5.67
N ASP A 45 3.40 8.65 -4.52
CA ASP A 45 4.06 7.96 -3.42
C ASP A 45 4.27 6.48 -3.76
N THR A 46 5.40 5.92 -3.32
CA THR A 46 5.59 4.46 -3.30
C THR A 46 5.16 3.93 -1.94
N VAL A 47 4.32 2.91 -1.94
CA VAL A 47 3.86 2.21 -0.72
C VAL A 47 4.24 0.74 -0.77
N ILE A 48 4.36 0.13 0.39
CA ILE A 48 4.58 -1.30 0.56
C ILE A 48 3.41 -1.86 1.35
N ILE A 49 2.87 -2.99 0.90
CA ILE A 49 1.82 -3.71 1.61
C ILE A 49 2.49 -4.56 2.70
N THR A 50 2.38 -4.16 3.95
CA THR A 50 3.08 -4.85 5.06
C THR A 50 2.23 -5.90 5.76
N GLY A 51 0.93 -5.90 5.48
CA GLY A 51 0.01 -6.83 6.11
C GLY A 51 -1.44 -6.57 5.72
N THR A 52 -2.32 -7.36 6.32
CA THR A 52 -3.77 -7.16 6.22
C THR A 52 -4.47 -7.34 7.55
N LYS A 53 -5.61 -6.66 7.68
CA LYS A 53 -6.50 -6.79 8.83
C LYS A 53 -7.91 -7.04 8.31
N GLY A 54 -8.27 -8.31 8.17
CA GLY A 54 -9.47 -8.71 7.44
C GLY A 54 -9.36 -8.29 5.97
N ASN A 55 -10.30 -7.46 5.50
CA ASN A 55 -10.35 -6.96 4.12
C ASN A 55 -9.65 -5.61 3.90
N ILE A 56 -8.84 -5.16 4.87
CA ILE A 56 -8.11 -3.89 4.82
C ILE A 56 -6.61 -4.17 4.66
N LEU A 57 -6.00 -3.54 3.66
CA LEU A 57 -4.54 -3.54 3.46
C LEU A 57 -3.86 -2.58 4.43
N ILE A 58 -2.78 -3.03 5.06
CA ILE A 58 -1.89 -2.14 5.82
C ILE A 58 -0.79 -1.69 4.87
N LEU A 59 -0.76 -0.39 4.59
CA LEU A 59 0.20 0.24 3.69
C LEU A 59 1.19 1.09 4.46
N GLU A 60 2.47 0.87 4.20
CA GLU A 60 3.55 1.74 4.67
C GLU A 60 4.16 2.51 3.51
N LYS A 61 4.26 3.83 3.68
CA LYS A 61 4.89 4.69 2.69
C LYS A 61 6.39 4.42 2.68
N LYS A 62 6.92 4.03 1.52
CA LYS A 62 8.36 3.91 1.30
C LYS A 62 8.94 5.32 1.19
N MET A 63 9.62 5.77 2.23
CA MET A 63 10.36 7.02 2.17
C MET A 63 11.56 6.84 1.25
N VAL A 64 11.48 7.39 0.04
CA VAL A 64 12.67 7.62 -0.79
C VAL A 64 13.35 8.86 -0.21
N GLY A 65 14.18 8.64 0.81
CA GLY A 65 14.89 9.71 1.52
C GLY A 65 14.76 9.59 3.03
N ASP A 66 15.33 8.53 3.60
CA ASP A 66 16.16 8.74 4.79
C ASP A 66 17.59 8.61 4.31
N SER A 67 18.32 9.69 4.46
CA SER A 67 19.63 9.91 3.88
C SER A 67 20.62 8.84 4.33
N ASP A 68 21.24 8.17 3.36
CA ASP A 68 22.60 7.63 3.52
C ASP A 68 23.54 8.84 3.63
N VAL A 69 23.53 9.48 4.81
CA VAL A 69 24.59 10.38 5.28
C VAL A 69 25.17 9.67 6.49
N THR A 70 26.01 8.69 6.18
CA THR A 70 26.96 8.14 7.16
C THR A 70 28.07 9.18 7.30
N PHE A 71 28.23 9.71 8.51
CA PHE A 71 29.27 10.68 8.91
C PHE A 71 30.68 10.10 8.81
#